data_AF-A0A834E5I3-F1
#
_entry.id   AF-A0A834E5I3-F1
#
_cell.length_a   1.000
_cell.length_b   1.000
_cell.length_c   1.000
_cell.angle_alpha   90.00
_cell.angle_beta   90.00
_cell.angle_gamma   90.00
#
_symmetry.space_group_name_H-M   'P 1'
#
loop_
_entity.id
_entity.type
_entity.pdbx_description
1 polymer ?
#
loop_
_entity_poly.entity_id
_entity_poly.type
_entity_poly.pdbx_seq_one_letter_code
_entity_poly.pdbx_strand_id
1 'polypeptide(L)'
;MVYRIRYATDECYSCNPTGERYHSCCIKIVNLQGRLKSSRKLSSELTFDFQIESIVCLQDSVLAFWKHGMQGRSFRSNEVTQEISDSTRIFRLLGSDRVVVLESRPTDNPTAHSNLYILAGHENSY
;
A
#
# COMPACT_ATOMS: atom_id res chain seq x y z
N MET A 1 12.07 -16.07 -12.00
CA MET A 1 11.83 -14.77 -12.69
C MET A 1 11.78 -13.69 -11.63
N VAL A 2 12.63 -12.68 -11.71
CA VAL A 2 12.65 -11.54 -10.76
C VAL A 2 11.74 -10.45 -11.32
N TYR A 3 10.82 -9.95 -10.50
CA TYR A 3 9.95 -8.81 -10.83
C TYR A 3 10.34 -7.61 -9.98
N ARG A 4 10.16 -6.42 -10.55
CA ARG A 4 10.27 -5.14 -9.86
C ARG A 4 8.87 -4.56 -9.71
N ILE A 5 8.55 -4.06 -8.52
CA ILE A 5 7.31 -3.34 -8.27
C ILE A 5 7.57 -1.85 -8.50
N ARG A 6 6.67 -1.20 -9.25
CA ARG A 6 6.71 0.26 -9.45
C ARG A 6 5.38 0.86 -9.00
N TYR A 7 5.47 1.91 -8.20
CA TYR A 7 4.35 2.83 -8.00
C TYR A 7 4.17 3.65 -9.29
N ALA A 8 2.92 3.77 -9.74
CA ALA A 8 2.55 4.61 -10.86
C ALA A 8 1.37 5.51 -10.45
N THR A 9 1.56 6.81 -10.59
CA THR A 9 0.47 7.76 -10.75
C THR A 9 0.07 7.73 -12.22
N ASP A 10 -0.84 6.85 -12.62
CA ASP A 10 -1.49 7.09 -13.91
C ASP A 10 -2.41 8.31 -13.74
N GLU A 11 -2.58 9.11 -14.79
CA GLU A 11 -3.67 10.10 -14.91
C GLU A 11 -5.05 9.41 -15.07
N CYS A 12 -5.22 8.24 -14.45
CA CYS A 12 -6.47 7.51 -14.43
C CYS A 12 -7.30 8.02 -13.25
N TYR A 13 -8.21 8.95 -13.53
CA TYR A 13 -9.21 9.37 -12.57
C TYR A 13 -10.22 8.23 -12.35
N SER A 14 -10.32 7.72 -11.12
CA SER A 14 -11.43 6.85 -10.71
C SER A 14 -12.53 7.70 -10.10
N CYS A 15 -13.79 7.39 -10.39
CA CYS A 15 -14.94 8.08 -9.82
C CYS A 15 -15.42 7.32 -8.58
N ASN A 16 -15.63 8.02 -7.47
CA ASN A 16 -16.30 7.44 -6.30
C ASN A 16 -17.83 7.27 -6.58
N PRO A 17 -18.60 6.61 -5.69
CA PRO A 17 -20.04 6.46 -5.84
C PRO A 17 -20.83 7.79 -5.90
N THR A 18 -20.21 8.90 -5.50
CA THR A 18 -20.79 10.25 -5.56
C THR A 18 -20.35 11.05 -6.79
N GLY A 19 -19.59 10.45 -7.72
CA GLY A 19 -19.18 11.06 -8.99
C GLY A 19 -17.95 11.98 -8.92
N GLU A 20 -17.27 12.07 -7.79
CA GLU A 20 -16.02 12.82 -7.66
C GLU A 20 -14.84 12.03 -8.23
N ARG A 21 -14.04 12.69 -9.06
CA ARG A 21 -12.82 12.15 -9.66
C ARG A 21 -11.68 12.25 -8.66
N TYR A 22 -11.16 11.10 -8.22
CA TYR A 22 -9.91 11.02 -7.50
C TYR A 22 -8.82 10.43 -8.39
N HIS A 23 -7.58 10.86 -8.20
CA HIS A 23 -6.42 10.20 -8.82
C HIS A 23 -6.34 8.77 -8.31
N SER A 24 -6.65 7.79 -9.16
CA SER A 24 -6.48 6.38 -8.83
C SER A 24 -4.98 6.09 -8.80
N CYS A 25 -4.45 5.76 -7.63
CA CYS A 25 -3.07 5.34 -7.52
C CYS A 25 -2.99 3.85 -7.77
N CYS A 26 -2.04 3.43 -8.60
CA CYS A 26 -1.85 2.02 -8.89
C CYS A 26 -0.40 1.58 -8.66
N ILE A 27 -0.26 0.31 -8.32
CA ILE A 27 1.02 -0.39 -8.24
C ILE A 27 1.07 -1.33 -9.44
N LYS A 28 2.12 -1.19 -10.26
CA LYS A 28 2.36 -2.02 -11.44
C LYS A 28 3.50 -3.00 -11.17
N ILE A 29 3.26 -4.28 -11.45
CA ILE A 29 4.26 -5.33 -11.35
C ILE A 29 4.91 -5.50 -12.72
N VAL A 30 6.19 -5.17 -12.81
CA VAL A 30 6.95 -5.18 -14.07
C VAL A 30 8.16 -6.10 -13.99
N ASN A 31 8.63 -6.57 -15.14
CA ASN A 31 9.92 -7.24 -15.23
C ASN A 31 11.07 -6.22 -15.11
N LEU A 32 12.32 -6.71 -15.15
CA LEU A 32 13.51 -5.84 -15.08
C LEU A 32 13.59 -4.83 -16.24
N GLN A 33 12.99 -5.16 -17.38
CA GLN A 33 12.88 -4.27 -18.55
C GLN A 33 11.71 -3.27 -18.44
N GLY A 34 10.98 -3.25 -17.32
CA GLY A 34 9.85 -2.34 -17.12
C GLY A 34 8.56 -2.75 -17.83
N ARG A 35 8.51 -3.93 -18.47
CA ARG A 35 7.28 -4.45 -19.10
C ARG A 35 6.37 -5.08 -18.05
N LEU A 36 5.07 -4.82 -18.17
CA LEU A 36 4.07 -5.43 -17.30
C LEU A 36 4.19 -6.96 -17.30
N LYS A 37 4.01 -7.53 -16.12
CA LYS A 37 3.89 -8.97 -15.94
C LYS A 37 2.65 -9.47 -16.69
N SER A 38 2.79 -10.52 -17.50
CA SER A 38 1.71 -11.09 -18.32
C SER A 38 1.10 -12.39 -17.77
N SER A 39 1.47 -12.79 -16.55
CA SER A 39 1.03 -14.05 -15.97
C SER A 39 -0.42 -14.00 -15.50
N ARG A 40 -1.23 -15.00 -15.83
CA ARG A 40 -2.62 -15.11 -15.34
C ARG A 40 -2.75 -15.49 -13.86
N LYS A 41 -1.66 -15.90 -13.19
CA LYS A 41 -1.70 -16.38 -11.79
C LYS A 41 -1.63 -15.26 -10.75
N LEU A 42 -1.14 -14.08 -11.14
CA LEU A 42 -0.92 -12.94 -10.24
C LEU A 42 -1.36 -11.67 -10.97
N SER A 43 -1.98 -10.75 -10.26
CA SER A 43 -2.39 -9.44 -10.75
C SER A 43 -1.19 -8.66 -11.27
N SER A 44 -1.30 -8.08 -12.46
CA SER A 44 -0.28 -7.19 -13.03
C SER A 44 -0.35 -5.78 -12.44
N GLU A 45 -1.52 -5.41 -11.91
CA GLU A 45 -1.83 -4.10 -11.37
C GLU A 45 -2.67 -4.25 -10.10
N LEU A 46 -2.42 -3.39 -9.11
CA LEU A 46 -3.19 -3.26 -7.88
C LEU A 46 -3.61 -1.80 -7.75
N THR A 47 -4.90 -1.56 -7.56
CA THR A 47 -5.48 -0.20 -7.52
C THR A 47 -5.84 0.19 -6.10
N PHE A 48 -5.61 1.46 -5.78
CA PHE A 48 -5.89 2.07 -4.49
C PHE A 48 -6.67 3.37 -4.71
N ASP A 49 -7.64 3.59 -3.84
CA ASP A 49 -8.55 4.74 -3.84
C ASP A 49 -8.00 5.95 -3.05
N PHE A 50 -6.71 5.92 -2.71
CA PHE A 50 -5.99 6.98 -2.02
C PHE A 50 -4.63 7.25 -2.65
N GLN A 51 -4.04 8.39 -2.29
CA GLN A 51 -2.69 8.73 -2.71
C GLN A 51 -1.65 7.93 -1.92
N ILE A 52 -0.95 7.03 -2.61
CA ILE A 52 0.13 6.22 -2.03
C ILE A 52 1.36 7.10 -1.79
N GLU A 53 1.86 7.12 -0.56
CA GLU A 53 3.10 7.81 -0.19
C GLU A 53 4.32 6.88 -0.16
N SER A 54 4.11 5.61 0.23
CA SER A 54 5.15 4.59 0.23
C SER A 54 4.55 3.20 0.11
N ILE A 55 5.40 2.22 -0.24
CA ILE A 55 5.00 0.82 -0.39
C ILE A 55 6.01 -0.10 0.28
N VAL A 56 5.53 -1.23 0.79
CA VAL A 56 6.37 -2.34 1.27
C VAL A 56 5.91 -3.61 0.58
N CYS A 57 6.84 -4.30 -0.09
CA CYS A 57 6.56 -5.58 -0.72
C CYS A 57 6.73 -6.69 0.32
N LEU A 58 5.70 -7.52 0.48
CA LEU A 58 5.75 -8.76 1.23
C LEU A 58 5.84 -9.95 0.25
N GLN A 59 5.83 -11.17 0.76
CA GLN A 59 6.00 -12.37 -0.05
C GLN A 59 4.85 -12.59 -1.06
N ASP A 60 3.60 -12.36 -0.63
CA ASP A 60 2.39 -12.66 -1.37
C ASP A 60 1.47 -11.43 -1.56
N SER A 61 1.87 -10.30 -1.01
CA SER A 61 1.08 -9.08 -0.94
C SER A 61 1.96 -7.83 -0.94
N VAL A 62 1.34 -6.66 -1.08
CA VAL A 62 1.98 -5.36 -0.90
C VAL A 62 1.20 -4.55 0.13
N LEU A 63 1.92 -3.82 0.98
CA LEU A 63 1.36 -2.77 1.82
C LEU A 63 1.55 -1.43 1.11
N ALA A 64 0.47 -0.68 0.91
CA ALA A 64 0.49 0.69 0.44
C ALA A 64 0.13 1.61 1.61
N PHE A 65 0.96 2.62 1.87
CA PHE A 65 0.79 3.57 2.96
C PHE A 65 0.32 4.91 2.41
N TRP A 66 -0.60 5.55 3.11
CA TRP A 66 -1.02 6.93 2.86
C TRP A 66 -1.06 7.69 4.19
N LYS A 67 -1.28 9.01 4.10
CA LYS A 67 -1.32 9.92 5.25
C LYS A 67 -2.11 9.39 6.45
N HIS A 68 -3.25 8.73 6.24
CA HIS A 68 -4.19 8.34 7.30
C HIS A 68 -4.24 6.82 7.52
N GLY A 69 -3.27 6.08 7.01
CA GLY A 69 -3.30 4.64 7.18
C GLY A 69 -2.43 3.81 6.24
N MET A 70 -2.82 2.55 6.12
CA MET A 70 -2.21 1.56 5.22
C MET A 70 -3.26 0.57 4.73
N GLN A 71 -3.07 0.03 3.52
CA GLN A 71 -3.90 -1.04 2.95
C GLN A 71 -2.98 -2.12 2.37
N GLY A 72 -3.18 -3.36 2.79
CA GLY A 72 -2.52 -4.54 2.26
C GLY A 72 -3.36 -5.17 1.17
N ARG A 73 -2.75 -5.52 0.03
CA ARG A 73 -3.44 -6.21 -1.07
C ARG A 73 -2.67 -7.43 -1.55
N SER A 74 -3.40 -8.52 -1.79
CA SER A 74 -2.85 -9.77 -2.31
C SER A 74 -2.40 -9.63 -3.77
N PHE A 75 -1.21 -10.12 -4.11
CA PHE A 75 -0.76 -10.20 -5.51
C PHE A 75 -1.58 -11.19 -6.34
N ARG A 76 -2.28 -12.13 -5.70
CA ARG A 76 -3.05 -13.17 -6.41
C ARG A 76 -4.47 -12.72 -6.72
N SER A 77 -5.18 -12.21 -5.71
CA SER A 77 -6.60 -11.88 -5.82
C SER A 77 -6.87 -10.39 -5.94
N ASN A 78 -5.89 -9.52 -5.71
CA ASN A 78 -6.09 -8.07 -5.53
C ASN A 78 -7.06 -7.72 -4.38
N GLU A 79 -7.41 -8.70 -3.54
CA GLU A 79 -8.26 -8.47 -2.37
C GLU A 79 -7.47 -7.76 -1.27
N VAL A 80 -8.21 -6.96 -0.50
CA VAL A 80 -7.71 -6.29 0.69
C VAL A 80 -7.48 -7.33 1.77
N THR A 81 -6.23 -7.47 2.22
CA THR A 81 -5.86 -8.43 3.27
C THR A 81 -5.73 -7.77 4.63
N GLN A 82 -5.40 -6.48 4.67
CA GLN A 82 -5.16 -5.70 5.89
C GLN A 82 -5.53 -4.24 5.64
N GLU A 83 -6.03 -3.56 6.66
CA GLU A 83 -6.36 -2.14 6.55
C GLU A 83 -6.25 -1.45 7.91
N ILE A 84 -5.60 -0.28 7.90
CA ILE A 84 -5.68 0.71 8.97
C ILE A 84 -6.13 1.99 8.30
N SER A 85 -7.23 2.59 8.77
CA SER A 85 -7.75 3.86 8.27
C SER A 85 -8.25 4.68 9.44
N ASP A 86 -7.55 5.76 9.77
CA ASP A 86 -7.89 6.66 10.87
C ASP A 86 -7.51 8.10 10.48
N SER A 87 -8.51 8.91 10.13
CA SER A 87 -8.34 10.30 9.74
C SER A 87 -7.92 11.21 10.90
N THR A 88 -8.11 10.78 12.16
CA THR A 88 -7.67 11.52 13.34
C THR A 88 -6.17 11.43 13.54
N ARG A 89 -5.48 10.58 12.78
CA ARG A 89 -4.04 10.35 12.87
C ARG A 89 -3.34 10.49 11.53
N ILE A 90 -2.09 10.95 11.60
CA ILE A 90 -1.14 10.92 10.50
C ILE A 90 -0.18 9.76 10.74
N PHE A 91 -0.08 8.85 9.78
CA PHE A 91 0.82 7.69 9.81
C PHE A 91 2.05 7.94 8.97
N ARG A 92 3.21 7.45 9.42
CA ARG A 92 4.47 7.51 8.67
C ARG A 92 5.22 6.19 8.81
N LEU A 93 5.68 5.64 7.68
CA LEU A 93 6.57 4.48 7.66
C LEU A 93 7.96 4.88 8.14
N LEU A 94 8.45 4.24 9.20
CA LEU A 94 9.78 4.47 9.75
C LEU A 94 10.83 3.49 9.23
N GLY A 95 10.43 2.25 8.92
CA GLY A 95 11.33 1.22 8.42
C GLY A 95 10.60 -0.06 8.05
N SER A 96 11.23 -0.87 7.20
CA SER A 96 10.63 -2.09 6.64
C SER A 96 11.61 -3.22 6.33
N ASP A 97 12.87 -3.16 6.78
CA ASP A 97 13.91 -4.14 6.42
C ASP A 97 13.62 -5.53 6.99
N ARG A 98 13.50 -5.64 8.32
CA ARG A 98 13.14 -6.90 9.01
C ARG A 98 11.72 -6.88 9.56
N VAL A 99 11.30 -5.71 10.01
CA VAL A 99 9.99 -5.47 10.59
C VAL A 99 9.45 -4.17 10.00
N VAL A 100 8.14 -4.14 9.76
CA VAL A 100 7.47 -2.93 9.31
C VAL A 100 7.08 -2.11 10.54
N VAL A 101 7.63 -0.91 10.64
CA VAL A 101 7.40 0.00 11.76
C VAL A 101 6.70 1.26 11.27
N LEU A 102 5.57 1.58 11.89
CA LEU A 102 4.83 2.82 11.68
C LEU A 102 4.91 3.70 12.91
N GLU A 103 4.97 5.01 12.71
CA GLU A 103 4.53 5.94 13.73
C GLU A 103 3.16 6.53 13.39
N SER A 104 2.42 6.95 14.41
CA SER A 104 1.27 7.84 14.24
C SER A 104 1.32 9.03 15.19
N ARG A 105 0.81 10.18 14.73
CA ARG A 105 0.55 11.38 15.54
C ARG A 105 -0.87 11.88 15.29
N PRO A 106 -1.52 12.57 16.24
CA PRO A 106 -2.79 13.23 16.00
C PRO A 106 -2.70 14.21 14.81
N THR A 107 -3.71 14.22 13.96
CA THR A 107 -3.78 15.10 12.78
C THR A 107 -3.83 16.58 13.18
N ASP A 108 -4.51 16.89 14.29
CA ASP A 108 -4.69 18.23 14.84
C ASP A 108 -3.48 18.75 15.63
N ASN A 109 -2.62 17.84 16.12
CA ASN A 109 -1.40 18.17 16.84
C ASN A 109 -0.19 17.33 16.39
N PRO A 110 0.46 17.70 15.27
CA PRO A 110 1.60 16.96 14.71
C PRO A 110 2.88 17.00 15.57
N THR A 111 2.92 17.82 16.64
CA THR A 111 4.06 17.88 17.58
C THR A 111 3.84 17.06 18.83
N ALA A 112 2.66 16.45 19.00
CA ALA A 112 2.38 15.53 20.09
C ALA A 112 3.29 14.28 20.02
N HIS A 113 3.32 13.54 21.13
CA HIS A 113 4.04 12.28 21.21
C HIS A 113 3.56 11.29 20.15
N SER A 114 4.50 10.56 19.56
CA SER A 114 4.20 9.50 18.61
C SER A 114 3.74 8.23 19.32
N ASN A 115 2.80 7.53 18.68
CA ASN A 115 2.61 6.10 18.90
C ASN A 115 3.45 5.32 17.90
N LEU A 116 4.00 4.18 18.32
CA LEU A 116 4.73 3.26 17.45
C LEU A 116 3.95 1.96 17.28
N TYR A 117 3.94 1.43 16.06
CA TYR A 117 3.28 0.18 15.69
C TYR A 117 4.28 -0.70 14.97
N ILE A 118 4.25 -1.99 15.28
CA ILE A 118 5.03 -3.01 14.59
C ILE A 118 4.01 -3.91 13.90
N LEU A 119 4.06 -3.98 12.56
CA LEU A 119 3.20 -4.90 11.82
C LEU A 119 3.89 -6.26 11.77
N ALA A 120 3.40 -7.17 12.60
CA ALA A 120 3.82 -8.57 12.59
C ALA A 120 3.03 -9.33 11.52
N GLY A 121 3.73 -10.11 10.69
CA GLY A 121 3.07 -11.09 9.81
C GLY A 121 2.52 -12.26 10.62
N HIS A 122 1.45 -12.89 10.14
CA HIS A 122 1.14 -14.26 10.58
C HIS A 122 2.11 -15.17 9.83
N GLU A 123 3.11 -15.73 10.52
CA GLU A 123 3.80 -16.89 9.96
C GLU A 123 2.75 -18.00 9.92
N ASN A 124 2.37 -18.47 8.73
CA ASN A 124 1.58 -19.69 8.62
C ASN A 124 2.44 -20.81 9.23
N SER A 125 2.17 -21.14 10.50
CA SER A 125 2.63 -22.37 11.13
C SER A 125 2.03 -23.53 10.33
N TYR A 126 2.83 -24.07 9.41
CA TYR A 126 2.52 -25.34 8.73
C TYR A 126 2.72 -26.51 9.68
#